data_AF-A0A9E2TVH9-F1
#
_entry.id   AF-A0A9E2TVH9-F1
#
_cell.length_a   1.000
_cell.length_b   1.000
_cell.length_c   1.000
_cell.angle_alpha   90.00
_cell.angle_beta   90.00
_cell.angle_gamma   90.00
#
_symmetry.space_group_name_H-M   'P 1'
#
loop_
_entity.id
_entity.type
_entity.pdbx_description
1 polymer ?
#
loop_
_entity_poly.entity_id
_entity_poly.type
_entity_poly.pdbx_seq_one_letter_code
_entity_poly.pdbx_strand_id
1 'polypeptide(L)'
;MNTKLFLLSILVISLIIQCSMEEPVDQSGQKVIEADVCVYTANASGIMAALAVKAEGKSVVVVEPSQWVGGILGAGIKPIQDCPNFDAVGGNTKKIMGFLGTGQRNPLPEDSLRKLMRRTSPKQIREDFLQILKENNIEVIYNHRVSLVNKTNNEIQEAIFDFAPVDSTGSPSPQPKIKSALRVISKVYIDAGYEGDLMAMSAVSYRVGRESTYDYNEQSAGVG
;
A
#
# COMPACT_ATOMS: atom_id res chain seq x y z
N MET A 1 37.25 -37.61 -19.15
CA MET A 1 35.98 -37.37 -18.41
C MET A 1 35.58 -35.93 -18.69
N ASN A 2 34.58 -35.72 -19.54
CA ASN A 2 34.30 -34.41 -20.18
C ASN A 2 33.63 -33.44 -19.20
N THR A 3 34.42 -32.54 -18.62
CA THR A 3 33.96 -31.42 -17.77
C THR A 3 32.92 -30.53 -18.45
N LYS A 4 32.92 -30.45 -19.79
CA LYS A 4 31.88 -29.76 -20.57
C LYS A 4 30.48 -30.41 -20.47
N LEU A 5 30.40 -31.73 -20.32
CA LEU A 5 29.12 -32.44 -20.19
C LEU A 5 28.51 -32.24 -18.79
N PHE A 6 29.36 -32.14 -17.76
CA PHE A 6 28.95 -31.92 -16.38
C PHE A 6 28.46 -30.49 -16.12
N LEU A 7 29.10 -29.49 -16.75
CA LEU A 7 28.64 -28.10 -16.70
C LEU A 7 27.32 -27.89 -17.46
N LEU A 8 27.11 -28.60 -18.58
CA LEU A 8 25.85 -28.52 -19.33
C LEU A 8 24.69 -29.14 -18.53
N SER A 9 24.92 -30.23 -17.79
CA SER A 9 23.89 -30.84 -16.94
C SER A 9 23.51 -29.97 -15.74
N ILE A 10 24.46 -29.25 -15.12
CA ILE A 10 24.15 -28.31 -14.03
C ILE A 10 23.36 -27.10 -14.55
N LEU A 11 23.70 -26.59 -15.74
CA LEU A 11 22.99 -25.45 -16.33
C LEU A 11 21.55 -25.82 -16.72
N VAL A 12 21.32 -27.03 -17.23
CA VAL A 12 19.98 -27.53 -17.58
C VAL A 12 19.14 -27.82 -16.32
N ILE A 13 19.74 -28.36 -15.26
CA ILE A 13 19.04 -28.56 -13.98
C ILE A 13 18.69 -27.20 -13.32
N SER A 14 19.57 -26.19 -13.42
CA SER A 14 19.27 -24.84 -12.94
C SER A 14 18.20 -24.12 -13.77
N LEU A 15 18.06 -24.45 -15.06
CA LEU A 15 17.02 -23.91 -15.94
C LEU A 15 15.65 -24.56 -15.72
N ILE A 16 15.63 -25.82 -15.27
CA ILE A 16 14.40 -26.56 -14.93
C ILE A 16 13.88 -26.19 -13.53
N ILE A 17 14.74 -25.73 -12.60
CA ILE A 17 14.29 -25.19 -11.30
C ILE A 17 13.66 -23.79 -11.44
N GLN A 18 13.90 -23.10 -12.56
CA GLN A 18 13.17 -21.88 -12.95
C GLN A 18 11.77 -22.18 -13.53
N CYS A 19 11.30 -23.43 -13.46
CA CYS A 19 9.99 -23.87 -13.95
C CYS A 19 8.93 -23.62 -12.87
N SER A 20 8.06 -22.64 -13.16
CA SER A 20 6.72 -22.46 -12.62
C SER A 20 6.59 -22.32 -11.10
N MET A 21 6.82 -21.11 -10.60
CA MET A 21 5.97 -20.59 -9.52
C MET A 21 4.60 -20.33 -10.15
N GLU A 22 3.77 -21.36 -10.28
CA GLU A 22 2.35 -21.16 -10.52
C GLU A 22 1.80 -20.42 -9.30
N GLU A 23 1.34 -19.19 -9.54
CA GLU A 23 0.65 -18.39 -8.54
C GLU A 23 -0.52 -19.22 -7.98
N PRO A 24 -0.77 -19.22 -6.66
CA PRO A 24 -1.85 -19.99 -6.08
C PRO A 24 -3.17 -19.50 -6.68
N VAL A 25 -3.77 -20.34 -7.51
CA VAL A 25 -5.05 -20.11 -8.14
C VAL A 25 -6.04 -21.08 -7.53
N ASP A 26 -7.16 -20.58 -6.99
CA ASP A 26 -8.18 -21.47 -6.44
C ASP A 26 -8.92 -22.24 -7.54
N GLN A 27 -9.79 -23.18 -7.13
CA GLN A 27 -10.56 -24.03 -8.04
C GLN A 27 -11.46 -23.26 -9.02
N SER A 28 -11.66 -21.96 -8.82
CA SER A 28 -12.43 -21.05 -9.68
C SER A 28 -11.57 -20.18 -10.60
N GLY A 29 -10.24 -20.28 -10.54
CA GLY A 29 -9.34 -19.45 -11.35
C GLY A 29 -8.94 -18.14 -10.67
N GLN A 30 -9.26 -17.93 -9.39
CA GLN A 30 -8.97 -16.69 -8.66
C GLN A 30 -7.59 -16.72 -8.01
N LYS A 31 -6.82 -15.63 -8.11
CA LYS A 31 -5.52 -15.48 -7.45
C LYS A 31 -5.74 -15.38 -5.93
N VAL A 32 -5.08 -16.25 -5.17
CA VAL A 32 -5.11 -16.28 -3.71
C VAL A 32 -3.74 -15.92 -3.17
N ILE A 33 -3.71 -14.98 -2.22
CA ILE A 33 -2.49 -14.58 -1.52
C ILE A 33 -2.66 -14.81 -0.03
N GLU A 34 -1.68 -15.48 0.56
CA GLU A 34 -1.52 -15.61 1.99
C GLU A 34 -0.36 -14.74 2.47
N ALA A 35 -0.62 -13.92 3.48
CA ALA A 35 0.38 -13.07 4.12
C ALA A 35 0.11 -12.95 5.62
N ASP A 36 1.09 -12.54 6.42
CA ASP A 36 0.83 -12.20 7.82
C ASP A 36 -0.04 -10.94 7.91
N VAL A 37 0.21 -9.94 7.05
CA VAL A 37 -0.52 -8.67 7.03
C VAL A 37 -0.96 -8.28 5.61
N CYS A 38 -2.23 -7.90 5.47
CA CYS A 38 -2.76 -7.24 4.29
C CYS A 38 -2.92 -5.75 4.56
N VAL A 39 -2.26 -4.89 3.78
CA VAL A 39 -2.46 -3.44 3.82
C VAL A 39 -3.30 -3.02 2.63
N TYR A 40 -4.43 -2.39 2.88
CA TYR A 40 -5.27 -1.81 1.84
C TYR A 40 -4.94 -0.33 1.66
N THR A 41 -4.66 0.03 0.41
CA THR A 41 -4.10 1.28 -0.12
C THR A 41 -2.59 1.48 0.10
N ALA A 42 -1.90 1.82 -0.98
CA ALA A 42 -0.47 2.13 -1.05
C ALA A 42 -0.20 3.64 -0.94
N ASN A 43 -0.89 4.32 -0.02
CA ASN A 43 -0.56 5.70 0.32
C ASN A 43 0.60 5.78 1.31
N ALA A 44 0.97 6.99 1.75
CA ALA A 44 2.10 7.18 2.66
C ALA A 44 1.98 6.32 3.94
N SER A 45 0.82 6.33 4.61
CA SER A 45 0.60 5.52 5.81
C SER A 45 0.61 4.02 5.53
N GLY A 46 0.01 3.56 4.44
CA GLY A 46 0.01 2.16 4.05
C GLY A 46 1.42 1.64 3.75
N ILE A 47 2.22 2.42 3.03
CA ILE A 47 3.63 2.09 2.77
C ILE A 47 4.43 2.06 4.07
N MET A 48 4.22 3.02 4.98
CA MET A 48 4.88 3.02 6.29
C MET A 48 4.51 1.80 7.13
N ALA A 49 3.24 1.40 7.12
CA ALA A 49 2.78 0.19 7.79
C ALA A 49 3.46 -1.04 7.19
N ALA A 50 3.51 -1.17 5.87
CA ALA A 50 4.18 -2.28 5.21
C ALA A 50 5.69 -2.34 5.51
N LEU A 51 6.37 -1.20 5.59
CA LEU A 51 7.76 -1.13 6.03
C LEU A 51 7.95 -1.60 7.47
N ALA A 52 7.05 -1.21 8.38
CA ALA A 52 7.08 -1.69 9.76
C ALA A 52 6.88 -3.21 9.82
N VAL A 53 5.95 -3.76 9.06
CA VAL A 53 5.73 -5.22 8.97
C VAL A 53 6.98 -5.94 8.44
N LYS A 54 7.64 -5.40 7.41
CA LYS A 54 8.90 -5.95 6.90
C LYS A 54 10.04 -5.85 7.92
N ALA A 55 10.13 -4.78 8.69
CA ALA A 55 11.14 -4.63 9.74
C ALA A 55 11.00 -5.70 10.83
N GLU A 56 9.78 -6.16 11.09
CA GLU A 56 9.47 -7.28 12.00
C GLU A 56 9.64 -8.67 11.34
N GLY A 57 10.15 -8.74 10.11
CA GLY A 57 10.39 -9.99 9.39
C GLY A 57 9.13 -10.74 8.97
N LYS A 58 7.99 -10.06 8.88
CA LYS A 58 6.69 -10.64 8.51
C LYS A 58 6.38 -10.43 7.03
N SER A 59 5.55 -11.31 6.47
CA SER A 59 5.08 -11.14 5.09
C SER A 59 3.96 -10.09 5.02
N VAL A 60 4.02 -9.24 4.00
CA VAL A 60 3.02 -8.20 3.76
C VAL A 60 2.68 -8.14 2.29
N VAL A 61 1.39 -8.01 2.01
CA VAL A 61 0.86 -7.65 0.70
C VAL A 61 0.18 -6.28 0.80
N VAL A 62 0.41 -5.43 -0.19
CA VAL A 62 -0.29 -4.15 -0.31
C VAL A 62 -1.24 -4.22 -1.49
N VAL A 63 -2.51 -3.91 -1.28
CA VAL A 63 -3.53 -3.88 -2.34
C VAL A 63 -3.98 -2.44 -2.55
N GLU A 64 -3.82 -1.93 -3.76
CA GLU A 64 -4.08 -0.53 -4.12
C GLU A 64 -5.24 -0.44 -5.13
N PRO A 65 -6.33 0.28 -4.82
CA PRO A 65 -7.47 0.43 -5.73
C PRO A 65 -7.15 1.25 -6.99
N SER A 66 -6.16 2.14 -6.93
CA SER A 66 -5.73 2.94 -8.08
C SER A 66 -4.52 2.34 -8.81
N GLN A 67 -3.99 3.10 -9.77
CA GLN A 67 -2.78 2.77 -10.52
C GLN A 67 -1.51 3.45 -9.96
N TRP A 68 -1.61 4.17 -8.84
CA TRP A 68 -0.50 4.98 -8.31
C TRP A 68 -0.31 4.75 -6.81
N VAL A 69 0.96 4.76 -6.39
CA VAL A 69 1.35 4.81 -4.97
C VAL A 69 1.46 6.24 -4.46
N GLY A 70 1.50 6.40 -3.15
CA GLY A 70 1.81 7.64 -2.45
C GLY A 70 0.58 8.49 -2.10
N GLY A 71 -0.63 8.10 -2.52
CA GLY A 71 -1.87 8.79 -2.20
C GLY A 71 -1.79 10.30 -2.48
N ILE A 72 -2.22 11.13 -1.54
CA ILE A 72 -2.20 12.59 -1.67
C ILE A 72 -0.80 13.16 -1.90
N LEU A 73 0.23 12.53 -1.34
CA LEU A 73 1.62 12.93 -1.57
C LEU A 73 2.07 12.66 -3.01
N GLY A 74 1.63 11.52 -3.54
CA GLY A 74 1.78 11.17 -4.95
C GLY A 74 0.85 11.97 -5.87
N ALA A 75 -0.15 12.68 -5.37
CA ALA A 75 -1.15 13.38 -6.18
C ALA A 75 -0.88 14.89 -6.33
N GLY A 76 -0.15 15.51 -5.41
CA GLY A 76 0.11 16.96 -5.50
C GLY A 76 0.62 17.62 -4.24
N ILE A 77 0.18 17.15 -3.07
CA ILE A 77 0.60 17.73 -1.78
C ILE A 77 2.01 17.27 -1.49
N LYS A 78 2.93 18.20 -1.25
CA LYS A 78 4.33 17.85 -1.04
C LYS A 78 4.59 17.74 0.46
N PRO A 79 5.46 16.81 0.90
CA PRO A 79 5.63 16.48 2.33
C PRO A 79 5.83 17.69 3.25
N ILE A 80 6.49 18.75 2.77
CA ILE A 80 6.84 19.91 3.59
C ILE A 80 5.87 21.11 3.44
N GLN A 81 4.91 21.05 2.51
CA GLN A 81 3.99 22.17 2.26
C GLN A 81 3.05 22.42 3.44
N ASP A 82 2.53 21.34 4.04
CA ASP A 82 1.63 21.41 5.19
C ASP A 82 2.33 21.00 6.51
N CYS A 83 3.61 21.33 6.61
CA CYS A 83 4.44 21.03 7.78
C CYS A 83 5.04 22.34 8.32
N PRO A 84 4.31 23.10 9.16
CA PRO A 84 4.80 24.37 9.70
C PRO A 84 5.92 24.18 10.73
N ASN A 85 5.87 23.10 11.51
CA ASN A 85 6.91 22.73 12.47
C ASN A 85 7.52 21.38 12.07
N PHE A 86 8.63 21.42 11.31
CA PHE A 86 9.32 20.21 10.86
C PHE A 86 9.92 19.40 12.02
N ASP A 87 10.26 20.05 13.13
CA ASP A 87 10.83 19.37 14.30
C ASP A 87 9.80 18.57 15.10
N ALA A 88 8.51 18.84 14.92
CA ALA A 88 7.44 17.98 15.44
C ALA A 88 7.35 16.63 14.72
N VAL A 89 7.94 16.51 13.52
CA VAL A 89 7.98 15.24 12.78
C VAL A 89 9.06 14.34 13.39
N GLY A 90 8.64 13.18 13.89
CA GLY A 90 9.52 12.19 14.52
C GLY A 90 9.59 10.86 13.77
N GLY A 91 10.34 9.91 14.37
CA GLY A 91 10.38 8.51 13.93
C GLY A 91 10.87 8.30 12.50
N ASN A 92 10.40 7.21 11.88
CA ASN A 92 10.75 6.91 10.49
C ASN A 92 10.15 7.90 9.50
N THR A 93 9.06 8.59 9.87
CA THR A 93 8.46 9.66 9.07
C THR A 93 9.45 10.80 8.83
N LYS A 94 10.20 11.26 9.85
CA LYS A 94 11.22 12.32 9.68
C LYS A 94 12.29 11.93 8.65
N LYS A 95 12.71 10.67 8.67
CA LYS A 95 13.72 10.14 7.72
C LYS A 95 13.21 10.23 6.29
N ILE A 96 12.00 9.73 6.04
CA ILE A 96 11.42 9.63 4.70
C ILE A 96 10.97 11.00 4.17
N MET A 97 10.34 11.83 5.00
CA MET A 97 10.05 13.23 4.66
C MET A 97 11.31 14.03 4.31
N GLY A 98 12.45 13.64 4.88
CA GLY A 98 13.74 14.23 4.62
C GLY A 98 14.26 14.03 3.20
N PHE A 99 13.76 13.07 2.43
CA PHE A 99 14.26 12.80 1.07
C PHE A 99 13.16 12.55 0.02
N LEU A 100 11.89 12.42 0.42
CA LEU A 100 10.76 12.25 -0.51
C LEU A 100 10.67 13.40 -1.53
N GLY A 101 10.63 13.05 -2.82
CA GLY A 101 10.54 13.99 -3.92
C GLY A 101 11.85 14.73 -4.22
N THR A 102 12.96 14.29 -3.64
CA THR A 102 14.30 14.88 -3.88
C THR A 102 15.10 14.12 -4.93
N GLY A 103 14.71 12.88 -5.24
CA GLY A 103 15.50 11.96 -6.07
C GLY A 103 16.75 11.42 -5.37
N GLN A 104 16.88 11.64 -4.05
CA GLN A 104 17.97 11.16 -3.22
C GLN A 104 17.45 10.20 -2.14
N ARG A 105 18.35 9.48 -1.47
CA ARG A 105 18.01 8.57 -0.34
C ARG A 105 18.50 9.07 1.01
N ASN A 106 19.32 10.12 1.02
CA ASN A 106 19.77 10.76 2.25
C ASN A 106 18.88 11.96 2.57
N PRO A 107 18.46 12.14 3.83
CA PRO A 107 17.72 13.32 4.25
C PRO A 107 18.49 14.61 3.95
N LEU A 108 17.78 15.59 3.39
CA LEU A 108 18.29 16.95 3.19
C LEU A 108 17.90 17.86 4.37
N PRO A 109 18.66 18.93 4.63
CA PRO A 109 18.24 19.96 5.59
C PRO A 109 16.90 20.59 5.20
N GLU A 110 16.11 20.99 6.20
CA GLU A 110 14.76 21.55 6.01
C GLU A 110 14.72 22.70 4.99
N ASP A 111 15.63 23.67 5.09
CA ASP A 111 15.68 24.82 4.18
C ASP A 111 15.87 24.40 2.71
N SER A 112 16.66 23.36 2.48
CA SER A 112 16.89 22.80 1.15
C SER A 112 15.64 22.10 0.65
N LEU A 113 14.96 21.34 1.51
CA LEU A 113 13.68 20.69 1.19
C LEU A 113 12.61 21.71 0.82
N ARG A 114 12.41 22.75 1.63
CA ARG A 114 11.40 23.81 1.36
C ARG A 114 11.63 24.49 0.01
N LYS A 115 12.88 24.75 -0.36
CA LYS A 115 13.23 25.33 -1.67
C LYS A 115 12.97 24.35 -2.82
N LEU A 116 13.38 23.09 -2.66
CA LEU A 116 13.25 22.06 -3.69
C LEU A 116 11.79 21.67 -3.93
N MET A 117 11.01 21.52 -2.86
CA MET A 117 9.60 21.11 -2.94
C MET A 117 8.78 22.05 -3.83
N ARG A 118 9.11 23.35 -3.93
CA ARG A 118 8.42 24.24 -4.89
C ARG A 118 8.45 23.73 -6.34
N ARG A 119 9.50 23.00 -6.72
CA ARG A 119 9.74 22.48 -8.08
C ARG A 119 9.56 20.97 -8.20
N THR A 120 9.51 20.24 -7.09
CA THR A 120 9.23 18.80 -7.07
C THR A 120 7.90 18.50 -7.73
N SER A 121 7.89 17.50 -8.61
CA SER A 121 6.66 17.02 -9.25
C SER A 121 6.05 15.85 -8.46
N PRO A 122 4.73 15.61 -8.55
CA PRO A 122 4.11 14.43 -7.92
C PRO A 122 4.72 13.11 -8.43
N LYS A 123 5.18 13.09 -9.70
CA LYS A 123 5.85 11.93 -10.29
C LYS A 123 7.12 11.55 -9.54
N GLN A 124 7.96 12.52 -9.17
CA GLN A 124 9.19 12.24 -8.40
C GLN A 124 8.89 11.64 -7.03
N ILE A 125 7.83 12.10 -6.37
CA ILE A 125 7.37 11.53 -5.11
C ILE A 125 6.92 10.06 -5.30
N ARG A 126 6.16 9.77 -6.35
CA ARG A 126 5.77 8.38 -6.68
C ARG A 126 6.98 7.50 -6.96
N GLU A 127 7.95 7.99 -7.72
CA GLU A 127 9.19 7.26 -8.02
C GLU A 127 9.98 6.94 -6.75
N ASP A 128 10.05 7.87 -5.80
CA ASP A 128 10.67 7.63 -4.50
C ASP A 128 9.95 6.57 -3.69
N PHE A 129 8.61 6.59 -3.65
CA PHE A 129 7.83 5.52 -3.01
C PHE A 129 8.00 4.16 -3.68
N LEU A 130 7.97 4.10 -5.01
CA LEU A 130 8.19 2.87 -5.76
C LEU A 130 9.57 2.27 -5.47
N GLN A 131 10.59 3.13 -5.38
CA GLN A 131 11.93 2.70 -5.04
C GLN A 131 12.01 2.18 -3.59
N ILE A 132 11.37 2.85 -2.63
CA ILE A 132 11.27 2.38 -1.23
C ILE A 132 10.63 0.98 -1.19
N LEU A 133 9.50 0.79 -1.89
CA LEU A 133 8.80 -0.49 -1.96
C LEU A 133 9.68 -1.59 -2.55
N LYS A 134 10.40 -1.27 -3.63
CA LYS A 134 11.33 -2.19 -4.31
C LYS A 134 12.50 -2.58 -3.41
N GLU A 135 13.14 -1.61 -2.74
CA GLU A 135 14.29 -1.85 -1.84
C GLU A 135 13.92 -2.75 -0.66
N ASN A 136 12.66 -2.74 -0.24
CA ASN A 136 12.15 -3.53 0.89
C ASN A 136 11.40 -4.81 0.46
N ASN A 137 11.43 -5.15 -0.84
CA ASN A 137 10.73 -6.31 -1.40
C ASN A 137 9.24 -6.35 -0.99
N ILE A 138 8.56 -5.21 -1.09
CA ILE A 138 7.12 -5.07 -0.84
C ILE A 138 6.40 -5.02 -2.18
N GLU A 139 5.58 -6.04 -2.42
CA GLU A 139 4.72 -6.10 -3.61
C GLU A 139 3.46 -5.23 -3.40
N VAL A 140 3.06 -4.51 -4.45
CA VAL A 140 1.81 -3.76 -4.50
C VAL A 140 0.95 -4.28 -5.66
N ILE A 141 -0.29 -4.63 -5.37
CA ILE A 141 -1.26 -5.12 -6.34
C ILE A 141 -2.24 -4.00 -6.67
N TYR A 142 -2.11 -3.46 -7.88
CA TYR A 142 -2.84 -2.26 -8.32
C TYR A 142 -4.20 -2.56 -8.93
N ASN A 143 -5.05 -1.53 -9.02
CA ASN A 143 -6.38 -1.57 -9.63
C ASN A 143 -7.32 -2.60 -8.97
N HIS A 144 -7.10 -2.93 -7.69
CA HIS A 144 -7.90 -3.88 -6.95
C HIS A 144 -8.62 -3.16 -5.81
N ARG A 145 -9.95 -3.07 -5.92
CA ARG A 145 -10.80 -2.46 -4.88
C ARG A 145 -11.46 -3.54 -4.06
N VAL A 146 -11.60 -3.31 -2.76
CA VAL A 146 -12.31 -4.25 -1.89
C VAL A 146 -13.76 -4.39 -2.34
N SER A 147 -14.25 -5.64 -2.43
CA SER A 147 -15.63 -5.94 -2.81
C SER A 147 -16.37 -6.75 -1.76
N LEU A 148 -15.68 -7.59 -0.99
CA LEU A 148 -16.26 -8.35 0.11
C LEU A 148 -15.23 -8.63 1.19
N VAL A 149 -15.66 -8.67 2.44
CA VAL A 149 -14.89 -9.20 3.56
C VAL A 149 -15.69 -10.31 4.21
N ASN A 150 -15.13 -11.50 4.28
CA ASN A 150 -15.72 -12.61 5.03
C ASN A 150 -15.11 -12.65 6.41
N LYS A 151 -15.95 -12.68 7.44
CA LYS A 151 -15.53 -12.73 8.84
C LYS A 151 -16.31 -13.75 9.63
N THR A 152 -15.67 -14.29 10.65
CA THR A 152 -16.30 -15.12 11.67
C THR A 152 -16.19 -14.36 12.99
N ASN A 153 -17.33 -14.02 13.60
CA ASN A 153 -17.38 -13.11 14.74
C ASN A 153 -16.68 -11.77 14.43
N ASN A 154 -15.59 -11.47 15.15
CA ASN A 154 -14.80 -10.25 15.00
C ASN A 154 -13.47 -10.49 14.27
N GLU A 155 -13.28 -11.66 13.66
CA GLU A 155 -12.05 -12.02 12.97
C GLU A 155 -12.29 -12.12 11.45
N ILE A 156 -11.59 -11.29 10.69
CA ILE A 156 -11.58 -11.36 9.23
C ILE A 156 -10.88 -12.64 8.80
N GLN A 157 -11.55 -13.45 7.99
CA GLN A 157 -11.00 -14.68 7.43
C GLN A 157 -10.34 -14.42 6.08
N GLU A 158 -10.95 -13.56 5.26
CA GLU A 158 -10.43 -13.13 3.98
C GLU A 158 -11.01 -11.79 3.55
N ALA A 159 -10.22 -11.05 2.76
CA ALA A 159 -10.68 -9.91 1.99
C ALA A 159 -10.65 -10.26 0.50
N ILE A 160 -11.71 -9.91 -0.21
CA ILE A 160 -11.90 -10.18 -1.64
C ILE A 160 -11.90 -8.85 -2.38
N PHE A 161 -11.16 -8.81 -3.48
CA PHE A 161 -10.97 -7.61 -4.29
C PHE A 161 -11.36 -7.85 -5.73
N ASP A 162 -12.09 -6.88 -6.28
CA ASP A 162 -12.41 -6.83 -7.69
C ASP A 162 -11.29 -6.13 -8.46
N PHE A 163 -11.00 -6.59 -9.68
CA PHE A 163 -10.13 -5.87 -10.60
C PHE A 163 -10.92 -4.79 -11.35
N ALA A 164 -10.64 -3.52 -11.04
CA ALA A 164 -11.35 -2.36 -11.56
C ALA A 164 -10.34 -1.27 -12.01
N PRO A 165 -9.69 -1.46 -13.17
CA PRO A 165 -8.77 -0.45 -13.70
C PRO A 165 -9.48 0.85 -14.04
N VAL A 166 -8.72 1.94 -14.04
CA VAL A 166 -9.23 3.25 -14.43
C VAL A 166 -9.58 3.30 -15.92
N ASP A 167 -10.59 4.08 -16.27
CA ASP A 167 -10.96 4.36 -17.66
C ASP A 167 -10.09 5.49 -18.26
N SER A 168 -10.43 5.92 -19.48
CA SER A 168 -9.71 6.99 -20.19
C SER A 168 -9.73 8.35 -19.47
N THR A 169 -10.63 8.54 -18.49
CA THR A 169 -10.71 9.75 -17.65
C THR A 169 -9.86 9.67 -16.39
N GLY A 170 -9.27 8.50 -16.11
CA GLY A 170 -8.51 8.25 -14.89
C GLY A 170 -9.38 7.91 -13.68
N SER A 171 -10.69 7.68 -13.89
CA SER A 171 -11.63 7.26 -12.85
C SER A 171 -11.77 5.73 -12.84
N PRO A 172 -11.78 5.06 -11.68
CA PRO A 172 -12.12 3.65 -11.60
C PRO A 172 -13.52 3.40 -12.17
N SER A 173 -13.68 2.40 -13.05
CA SER A 173 -14.98 2.04 -13.60
C SER A 173 -15.98 1.67 -12.47
N PRO A 174 -17.24 2.14 -12.53
CA PRO A 174 -18.26 1.73 -11.56
C PRO A 174 -18.44 0.21 -11.49
N GLN A 175 -18.35 -0.46 -12.65
CA GLN A 175 -18.38 -1.91 -12.73
C GLN A 175 -16.96 -2.47 -12.83
N PRO A 176 -16.62 -3.52 -12.06
CA PRO A 176 -15.31 -4.14 -12.16
C PRO A 176 -15.17 -4.89 -13.48
N LYS A 177 -13.95 -4.96 -14.01
CA LYS A 177 -13.65 -5.77 -15.19
C LYS A 177 -13.66 -7.26 -14.86
N ILE A 178 -13.19 -7.62 -13.67
CA ILE A 178 -13.22 -8.99 -13.14
C ILE A 178 -13.67 -8.91 -11.68
N LYS A 179 -14.77 -9.58 -11.36
CA LYS A 179 -15.27 -9.71 -9.98
C LYS A 179 -14.44 -10.75 -9.22
N SER A 180 -14.21 -10.52 -7.93
CA SER A 180 -13.49 -11.43 -7.05
C SER A 180 -12.14 -11.87 -7.64
N ALA A 181 -11.42 -10.94 -8.27
CA ALA A 181 -10.19 -11.22 -9.01
C ALA A 181 -9.03 -11.65 -8.10
N LEU A 182 -9.05 -11.19 -6.84
CA LEU A 182 -8.03 -11.46 -5.84
C LEU A 182 -8.70 -11.78 -4.50
N ARG A 183 -8.20 -12.82 -3.83
CA ARG A 183 -8.52 -13.15 -2.44
C ARG A 183 -7.25 -13.03 -1.60
N VAL A 184 -7.33 -12.35 -0.46
CA VAL A 184 -6.21 -12.19 0.48
C VAL A 184 -6.62 -12.72 1.84
N ILE A 185 -5.89 -13.75 2.29
CA ILE A 185 -6.01 -14.35 3.62
C ILE A 185 -4.85 -13.82 4.46
N SER A 186 -5.16 -13.19 5.60
CA SER A 186 -4.15 -12.59 6.47
C SER A 186 -4.58 -12.60 7.93
N LYS A 187 -3.60 -12.53 8.83
CA LYS A 187 -3.86 -12.48 10.28
C LYS A 187 -4.23 -11.06 10.73
N VAL A 188 -3.72 -10.06 10.03
CA VAL A 188 -3.98 -8.64 10.29
C VAL A 188 -4.34 -7.95 8.99
N TYR A 189 -5.35 -7.09 9.06
CA TYR A 189 -5.77 -6.21 7.98
C TYR A 189 -5.61 -4.76 8.42
N ILE A 190 -4.94 -3.95 7.59
CA ILE A 190 -4.75 -2.53 7.83
C ILE A 190 -5.45 -1.78 6.70
N ASP A 191 -6.45 -0.98 7.03
CA ASP A 191 -7.02 -0.03 6.10
C ASP A 191 -6.29 1.30 6.23
N ALA A 192 -5.50 1.64 5.21
CA ALA A 192 -4.85 2.93 5.13
C ALA A 192 -5.62 3.91 4.23
N GLY A 193 -6.77 3.52 3.68
CA GLY A 193 -7.56 4.34 2.76
C GLY A 193 -8.15 5.57 3.43
N TYR A 194 -8.42 6.60 2.63
CA TYR A 194 -9.02 7.84 3.14
C TYR A 194 -10.47 7.65 3.61
N GLU A 195 -11.20 6.73 2.99
CA GLU A 195 -12.63 6.49 3.24
C GLU A 195 -12.89 5.28 4.16
N GLY A 196 -11.87 4.45 4.41
CA GLY A 196 -12.02 3.27 5.26
C GLY A 196 -12.86 2.13 4.65
N ASP A 197 -12.80 1.93 3.32
CA ASP A 197 -13.65 0.95 2.62
C ASP A 197 -13.49 -0.48 3.15
N LEU A 198 -12.26 -0.92 3.49
CA LEU A 198 -12.02 -2.26 4.03
C LEU A 198 -12.63 -2.37 5.43
N MET A 199 -12.51 -1.34 6.26
CA MET A 199 -13.16 -1.29 7.59
C MET A 199 -14.69 -1.33 7.46
N ALA A 200 -15.25 -0.56 6.54
CA ALA A 200 -16.67 -0.53 6.26
C ALA A 200 -17.18 -1.90 5.78
N MET A 201 -16.47 -2.54 4.85
CA MET A 201 -16.79 -3.89 4.36
C MET A 201 -16.64 -4.96 5.46
N SER A 202 -15.78 -4.73 6.44
CA SER A 202 -15.62 -5.59 7.61
C SER A 202 -16.75 -5.41 8.65
N ALA A 203 -17.74 -4.57 8.38
CA ALA A 203 -18.81 -4.19 9.28
C ALA A 203 -18.30 -3.69 10.64
N VAL A 204 -17.21 -2.93 10.62
CA VAL A 204 -16.77 -2.14 11.78
C VAL A 204 -17.79 -1.04 12.03
N SER A 205 -18.16 -0.80 13.29
CA SER A 205 -19.02 0.32 13.64
C SER A 205 -18.33 1.64 13.33
N TYR A 206 -19.01 2.50 12.58
CA TYR A 206 -18.53 3.85 12.27
C TYR A 206 -19.62 4.87 12.58
N ARG A 207 -19.21 6.14 12.64
CA ARG A 207 -20.11 7.27 12.81
C ARG A 207 -19.91 8.24 11.65
N VAL A 208 -21.00 8.82 11.19
CA VAL A 208 -20.98 9.90 10.18
C VAL A 208 -21.53 11.18 10.80
N GLY A 209 -21.08 12.32 10.28
CA GLY A 209 -21.44 13.64 10.79
C GLY A 209 -20.53 14.12 11.91
N ARG A 210 -20.88 15.27 12.52
CA ARG A 210 -20.12 15.85 13.63
C ARG A 210 -20.52 15.19 14.94
N GLU A 211 -19.53 14.93 15.78
CA GLU A 211 -19.75 14.53 17.17
C GLU A 211 -20.10 15.78 17.98
N SER A 212 -21.23 15.74 18.68
CA SER A 212 -21.65 16.88 19.49
C SER A 212 -20.98 16.83 20.86
N THR A 213 -20.88 17.98 21.52
CA THR A 213 -20.50 18.06 22.94
C THR A 213 -21.40 17.20 23.84
N TYR A 214 -22.66 16.97 23.45
CA TYR A 214 -23.61 16.16 24.22
C TYR A 214 -23.24 14.67 24.24
N ASP A 215 -22.64 14.15 23.17
CA ASP A 215 -22.39 12.72 23.01
C ASP A 215 -21.25 12.22 23.91
N TYR A 216 -20.22 13.06 24.13
CA TYR A 216 -18.99 12.67 24.83
C TYR A 216 -18.59 13.62 25.96
N ASN A 217 -19.37 14.67 26.22
CA ASN A 217 -19.09 15.72 27.21
C ASN A 217 -17.71 16.41 26.98
N GLU A 218 -17.28 16.47 25.73
CA GLU A 218 -16.05 17.15 25.33
C GLU A 218 -16.35 18.61 24.95
N GLN A 219 -15.75 19.55 25.68
CA GLN A 219 -16.09 20.98 25.59
C GLN A 219 -15.87 21.58 24.18
N SER A 220 -14.96 21.01 23.41
CA SER A 220 -14.62 21.46 22.04
C SER A 220 -15.14 20.53 20.94
N ALA A 221 -15.94 19.51 21.27
CA ALA A 221 -16.50 18.63 20.26
C ALA A 221 -17.50 19.37 19.37
N GLY A 222 -17.40 19.18 18.06
CA GLY A 222 -18.36 19.72 17.11
C GLY A 222 -18.21 21.21 16.77
N VAL A 223 -17.26 21.95 17.33
CA VAL A 223 -16.92 23.33 16.91
C VAL A 223 -15.70 23.34 16.00
N GLY A 224 -15.81 24.01 14.85
CA GLY A 224 -14.77 24.18 13.85
C GLY A 224 -14.79 25.61 13.35
#